data_AF-A0A519SX49-F1
#
_entry.id   AF-A0A519SX49-F1
#
_cell.length_a   1.000
_cell.length_b   1.000
_cell.length_c   1.000
_cell.angle_alpha   90.00
_cell.angle_beta   90.00
_cell.angle_gamma   90.00
#
_symmetry.space_group_name_H-M   'P 1'
#
loop_
_entity.id
_entity.type
_entity.pdbx_description
1 polymer ?
#
loop_
_entity_poly.entity_id
_entity_poly.type
_entity_poly.pdbx_seq_one_letter_code
_entity_poly.pdbx_strand_id
1 'polypeptide(L)'
;MEELPTRAEDIDRIIEMAWEDRTPFEAILAQFGLPEQGVIELMRRELKPASWRRWRERVQGRATKHQAKSAVDDARFKSNLQRPITGNKISKRG
;
A
#
# COMPACT_ATOMS: atom_id res chain seq x y z
N MET A 1 8.85 -1.24 25.04
CA MET A 1 7.64 -0.43 25.22
C MET A 1 7.60 0.47 24.01
N GLU A 2 6.78 0.14 23.01
CA GLU A 2 6.77 0.84 21.73
C GLU A 2 5.88 2.07 21.90
N GLU A 3 6.49 3.26 21.88
CA GLU A 3 5.80 4.52 22.14
C GLU A 3 4.95 4.89 20.94
N LEU A 4 3.62 4.83 21.10
CA LEU A 4 2.70 5.34 20.11
C LEU A 4 2.88 6.86 19.98
N PRO A 5 2.74 7.44 18.78
CA PRO A 5 2.78 8.89 18.59
C PRO A 5 1.68 9.53 19.45
N THR A 6 2.10 10.31 20.46
CA THR A 6 1.20 10.96 21.43
C THR A 6 0.79 12.35 20.99
N ARG A 7 1.43 12.92 19.96
CA ARG A 7 1.08 14.23 19.42
C ARG A 7 -0.09 14.09 18.45
N ALA A 8 -1.13 14.91 18.65
CA ALA A 8 -2.29 14.92 17.77
C ALA A 8 -1.92 15.16 16.29
N GLU A 9 -0.88 15.94 16.03
CA GLU A 9 -0.36 16.23 14.69
C GLU A 9 0.19 14.98 13.98
N ASP A 10 0.87 14.10 14.72
CA ASP A 10 1.41 12.86 14.19
C ASP A 10 0.27 11.87 13.88
N ILE A 11 -0.74 11.82 14.74
CA ILE A 11 -1.93 10.99 14.53
C ILE A 11 -2.66 11.41 13.26
N ASP A 12 -2.92 12.71 13.08
CA ASP A 12 -3.61 13.22 11.89
C ASP A 12 -2.82 12.89 10.60
N ARG A 13 -1.49 13.05 10.66
CA ARG A 13 -0.60 12.75 9.53
C ARG A 13 -0.51 11.26 9.22
N ILE A 14 -0.54 10.39 10.23
CA ILE A 14 -0.62 8.94 10.04
C ILE A 14 -1.97 8.55 9.44
N ILE A 15 -3.07 9.19 9.87
CA ILE A 15 -4.40 8.95 9.29
C ILE A 15 -4.43 9.38 7.83
N GLU A 16 -3.93 10.57 7.48
CA GLU A 16 -3.79 11.03 6.09
C GLU A 16 -2.96 10.03 5.25
N MET A 17 -1.77 9.68 5.74
CA MET A 17 -0.89 8.73 5.05
C MET A 17 -1.52 7.35 4.89
N ALA A 18 -2.24 6.85 5.89
CA ALA A 18 -2.92 5.57 5.84
C ALA A 18 -4.17 5.59 4.94
N TRP A 19 -4.79 6.76 4.72
CA TRP A 19 -5.86 6.93 3.73
C TRP A 19 -5.36 7.04 2.29
N GLU A 20 -4.14 7.56 2.09
CA GLU A 20 -3.49 7.57 0.78
C GLU A 20 -3.15 6.15 0.31
N ASP A 21 -3.77 5.73 -0.80
CA ASP A 21 -3.58 4.39 -1.37
C ASP A 21 -2.12 4.09 -1.76
N ARG A 22 -1.30 5.15 -1.90
CA ARG A 22 0.08 5.11 -2.38
C ARG A 22 1.13 5.00 -1.26
N THR A 23 0.75 5.14 0.00
CA THR A 23 1.71 5.06 1.11
C THR A 23 1.81 3.62 1.61
N PRO A 24 2.95 2.94 1.43
CA PRO A 24 3.16 1.63 2.04
C PRO A 24 3.27 1.80 3.57
N PHE A 25 2.81 0.80 4.33
CA PHE A 25 2.98 0.78 5.78
C PHE A 25 4.46 0.89 6.20
N GLU A 26 5.38 0.45 5.35
CA GLU A 26 6.83 0.62 5.57
C GLU A 26 7.28 2.09 5.59
N ALA A 27 6.63 2.98 4.82
CA ALA A 27 6.92 4.42 4.87
C ALA A 27 6.39 5.07 6.15
N ILE A 28 5.31 4.53 6.72
CA ILE A 28 4.78 4.96 8.03
C ILE A 28 5.73 4.48 9.13
N LEU A 29 6.19 3.23 9.05
CA LEU A 29 7.18 2.66 9.96
C LEU A 29 8.51 3.44 9.92
N ALA A 30 9.00 3.81 8.73
CA ALA A 30 10.26 4.54 8.60
C ALA A 30 10.20 5.98 9.14
N GLN A 31 9.04 6.64 9.05
CA GLN A 31 8.87 8.03 9.51
C GLN A 31 8.45 8.14 10.98
N PHE A 32 7.55 7.26 11.43
CA PHE A 32 6.92 7.34 12.75
C PHE A 32 7.29 6.17 13.66
N GLY A 33 8.06 5.19 13.19
CA GLY A 33 8.37 3.98 13.95
C GLY A 33 7.15 3.09 14.19
N LEU A 34 6.02 3.34 13.52
CA LEU A 34 4.76 2.66 13.78
C LEU A 34 4.58 1.46 12.83
N PRO A 35 4.57 0.21 13.33
CA PRO A 35 4.35 -0.96 12.49
C PRO A 35 2.93 -1.01 11.93
N GLU A 36 2.71 -1.82 10.89
CA GLU A 36 1.39 -1.98 10.26
C GLU A 36 0.28 -2.26 11.30
N GLN A 37 0.53 -3.17 12.25
CA GLN A 37 -0.42 -3.45 13.34
C GLN A 37 -0.71 -2.22 14.20
N GLY A 38 0.29 -1.39 14.49
CA GLY A 38 0.10 -0.14 15.23
C GLY A 38 -0.77 0.85 14.46
N VAL A 39 -0.57 0.98 13.16
CA VAL A 39 -1.41 1.82 12.28
C VAL A 39 -2.86 1.32 12.24
N ILE A 40 -3.04 -0.01 12.17
CA ILE A 40 -4.35 -0.65 12.18
C ILE A 40 -5.10 -0.34 13.48
N GLU A 41 -4.45 -0.50 14.62
CA GLU A 41 -5.05 -0.22 15.94
C GLU A 41 -5.34 1.27 16.12
N LEU A 42 -4.45 2.15 15.65
CA LEU A 42 -4.66 3.60 15.66
C LEU A 42 -5.89 3.99 14.82
N MET A 43 -5.93 3.53 13.56
CA MET A 43 -7.03 3.80 12.65
C MET A 43 -8.37 3.25 13.18
N ARG A 44 -8.36 2.13 13.92
CA ARG A 44 -9.55 1.56 14.55
C ARG A 44 -10.08 2.41 15.71
N ARG A 45 -9.17 3.06 16.46
CA ARG A 45 -9.52 3.95 17.57
C ARG A 45 -10.03 5.31 17.09
N GLU A 46 -9.40 5.85 16.06
CA GLU A 46 -9.67 7.20 15.57
C GLU A 46 -10.85 7.27 14.59
N LEU A 47 -11.03 6.25 13.73
CA LEU A 47 -12.09 6.27 12.72
C LEU A 47 -13.44 5.77 13.26
N LYS A 48 -14.50 6.40 12.76
CA LYS A 48 -15.87 5.88 12.95
C LYS A 48 -16.02 4.49 12.33
N PRO A 49 -16.90 3.61 12.87
CA PRO A 49 -17.07 2.24 12.41
C PRO A 49 -17.39 2.09 10.92
N ALA A 50 -18.06 3.08 10.31
CA ALA A 50 -18.37 3.09 8.88
C ALA A 50 -17.16 3.47 8.01
N SER A 51 -16.32 4.40 8.46
CA SER A 51 -15.09 4.79 7.76
C SER A 51 -14.00 3.72 7.90
N TRP A 52 -13.91 3.12 9.09
CA TRP A 52 -13.04 1.98 9.36
C TRP A 52 -13.28 0.82 8.39
N ARG A 53 -14.55 0.42 8.20
CA ARG A 53 -14.91 -0.65 7.27
C ARG A 53 -14.41 -0.36 5.85
N ARG A 54 -14.66 0.84 5.32
CA ARG A 54 -14.19 1.26 3.99
C ARG A 54 -12.67 1.23 3.86
N TRP A 55 -11.97 1.72 4.86
CA TRP A 55 -10.51 1.67 4.88
C TRP A 55 -10.00 0.23 4.95
N ARG A 56 -10.62 -0.60 5.80
CA ARG A 56 -10.27 -2.01 5.96
C ARG A 56 -10.49 -2.80 4.67
N GLU A 57 -11.58 -2.55 3.95
CA GLU A 57 -11.83 -3.14 2.64
C GLU A 57 -10.71 -2.81 1.64
N ARG A 58 -10.22 -1.57 1.64
CA ARG A 58 -9.08 -1.14 0.79
C ARG A 58 -7.77 -1.80 1.19
N VAL A 59 -7.45 -1.83 2.48
CA VAL A 59 -6.21 -2.41 3.00
C VAL A 59 -6.20 -3.94 2.88
N GLN A 60 -7.33 -4.59 3.16
CA GLN A 60 -7.49 -6.04 3.05
C GLN A 60 -7.55 -6.50 1.58
N GLY A 61 -7.95 -5.62 0.65
CA GLY A 61 -7.87 -5.83 -0.80
C GLY A 61 -6.45 -5.95 -1.35
N ARG A 62 -5.40 -5.61 -0.58
CA ARG A 62 -4.00 -5.92 -0.92
C ARG A 62 -3.70 -7.41 -0.67
N ALA A 63 -4.35 -8.28 -1.44
CA ALA A 63 -4.23 -9.73 -1.37
C ALA A 63 -2.98 -10.30 -2.09
N THR A 64 -2.03 -9.49 -2.54
CA THR A 64 -0.82 -10.01 -3.20
C THR A 64 0.32 -10.22 -2.21
N LYS A 65 0.07 -11.11 -1.25
CA LYS A 65 1.09 -11.76 -0.42
C LYS A 65 1.42 -13.17 -0.91
N HIS A 66 1.26 -13.45 -2.21
CA HIS A 66 1.86 -14.63 -2.84
C HIS A 66 3.06 -14.24 -3.69
N GLN A 67 4.15 -13.94 -2.99
CA GLN A 67 5.51 -14.26 -3.44
C GLN A 67 5.77 -15.78 -3.28
N ALA A 68 4.76 -16.62 -3.56
CA ALA A 68 4.81 -18.08 -3.38
C ALA A 68 3.81 -18.80 -4.30
N LYS A 69 4.08 -18.74 -5.62
CA LYS A 69 3.80 -19.84 -6.56
C LYS A 69 4.92 -19.90 -7.60
N SER A 70 6.15 -20.05 -7.14
CA SER A 70 7.19 -20.71 -7.95
C SER A 70 6.86 -22.21 -7.97
N ALA A 71 5.97 -22.62 -8.88
CA ALA A 71 5.81 -24.01 -9.30
C ALA A 71 4.92 -24.09 -10.56
N VAL A 72 5.22 -23.31 -11.59
CA VAL A 72 4.93 -23.70 -12.98
C VAL A 72 6.06 -23.16 -13.85
N ASP A 73 7.03 -24.03 -14.10
CA ASP A 73 7.82 -24.00 -15.32
C ASP A 73 6.80 -24.05 -16.48
N ASP A 74 6.83 -23.05 -17.36
CA ASP A 74 5.92 -22.91 -18.51
C ASP A 74 4.47 -22.45 -18.21
N ALA A 75 4.27 -21.13 -18.06
CA ALA A 75 3.02 -20.48 -18.45
C ALA A 75 3.34 -19.12 -19.06
N ARG A 76 3.82 -19.15 -20.31
CA ARG A 76 3.94 -17.97 -21.18
C ARG A 76 2.56 -17.37 -21.45
N PHE A 77 2.05 -16.52 -20.56
CA PHE A 77 0.94 -15.63 -20.90
C PHE A 77 1.46 -14.48 -21.77
N LYS A 78 1.72 -14.79 -23.05
CA LYS A 78 2.04 -13.79 -24.08
C LYS A 78 0.73 -13.24 -24.63
N SER A 79 0.23 -12.15 -24.04
CA SER A 79 -0.92 -11.45 -24.61
C SER A 79 -0.46 -10.60 -25.79
N ASN A 80 -1.02 -10.84 -26.98
CA ASN A 80 -0.62 -10.16 -28.24
C ASN A 80 -0.93 -8.65 -28.24
N LEU A 81 -1.58 -8.15 -27.18
CA LEU A 81 -1.97 -6.76 -26.96
C LEU A 81 -1.05 -6.03 -25.97
N GLN A 82 0.03 -6.67 -25.50
CA GLN A 82 0.95 -6.04 -24.56
C GLN A 82 1.76 -4.95 -25.27
N ARG A 83 1.25 -3.73 -25.24
CA ARG A 83 1.94 -2.53 -25.71
C ARG A 83 3.17 -2.30 -24.82
N PRO A 84 4.38 -2.10 -25.37
CA PRO A 84 5.54 -1.76 -24.56
C PRO A 84 5.29 -0.42 -23.87
N ILE A 85 5.43 -0.41 -22.54
CA ILE A 85 5.23 0.74 -21.64
C ILE A 85 6.48 1.64 -21.61
N THR A 86 7.30 1.63 -22.67
CA THR A 86 8.47 2.48 -22.74
C THR A 86 8.03 3.84 -23.26
N GLY A 87 7.79 4.78 -22.34
CA GLY A 87 7.50 6.18 -22.62
C GLY A 87 8.68 6.97 -23.23
N ASN A 88 9.57 6.32 -24.00
CA ASN A 88 10.62 7.02 -24.73
C ASN A 88 10.19 7.16 -26.20
N LYS A 89 9.97 8.41 -26.65
CA LYS A 89 9.74 8.73 -28.05
C LYS A 89 10.97 8.30 -28.86
N ILE A 90 10.87 7.20 -29.61
CA ILE A 90 11.81 6.92 -30.70
C ILE A 90 11.57 8.00 -31.76
N SER A 91 12.45 8.99 -31.76
CA SER A 91 12.50 10.03 -32.78
C SER A 91 13.16 9.44 -34.03
N LYS A 92 12.42 9.48 -35.15
CA LYS A 92 12.86 9.46 -36.56
C LYS A 92 14.02 8.55 -36.98
N ARG A 93 13.76 7.76 -38.02
CA ARG A 93 14.61 7.43 -39.19
C ARG A 93 13.77 6.46 -40.03
N GLY A 94 13.59 6.55 -41.33
CA GLY A 94 13.97 7.45 -42.41
C GLY A 94 13.24 6.91 -43.63
#